data_AF-A0A6N2RI29-F1
#
_entry.id   AF-A0A6N2RI29-F1
#
_cell.length_a   1.000
_cell.length_b   1.000
_cell.length_c   1.000
_cell.angle_alpha   90.00
_cell.angle_beta   90.00
_cell.angle_gamma   90.00
#
_symmetry.space_group_name_H-M   'P 1'
#
loop_
_entity.id
_entity.type
_entity.pdbx_description
1 polymer ?
#
loop_
_entity_poly.entity_id
_entity_poly.type
_entity_poly.pdbx_seq_one_letter_code
_entity_poly.pdbx_strand_id
1 'polypeptide(L)'
;MEKIPNIQATKEYQFAKEVENMLNNYSFNHSVFAASIPFMHPTIQQLLYRLIRKCLKVMADEERRYDDRNRASHEEAKAIIEFLAENERYIPHI
;
A
#
# COMPACT_ATOMS: atom_id res chain seq x y z
N MET A 1 -5.46 -1.31 -14.38
CA MET A 1 -4.31 -0.50 -13.88
C MET A 1 -3.58 0.25 -15.01
N GLU A 2 -2.98 1.41 -14.71
CA GLU A 2 -2.08 2.12 -15.65
C GLU A 2 -0.86 1.25 -15.97
N LYS A 3 -0.56 1.06 -17.26
CA LYS A 3 0.59 0.25 -17.69
C LYS A 3 1.85 1.12 -17.66
N ILE A 4 2.76 0.83 -16.74
CA ILE A 4 4.07 1.48 -16.64
C ILE A 4 5.08 0.69 -17.50
N PRO A 5 5.60 1.26 -18.60
CA PRO A 5 6.63 0.61 -19.40
C PRO A 5 7.90 0.39 -18.56
N ASN A 6 8.48 -0.81 -18.63
CA ASN A 6 9.69 -1.18 -17.90
C ASN A 6 9.63 -0.86 -16.39
N ILE A 7 8.52 -1.21 -15.74
CA ILE A 7 8.31 -0.98 -14.29
C ILE A 7 9.49 -1.46 -13.44
N GLN A 8 10.15 -2.54 -13.83
CA GLN A 8 11.28 -3.12 -13.11
C GLN A 8 12.50 -2.20 -13.03
N ALA A 9 12.66 -1.25 -13.97
CA ALA A 9 13.74 -0.26 -13.94
C ALA A 9 13.42 0.96 -13.07
N THR A 10 12.20 1.08 -12.55
CA THR A 10 11.81 2.20 -11.69
C THR A 10 12.38 2.03 -10.29
N LYS A 11 12.73 3.15 -9.63
CA LYS A 11 13.15 3.13 -8.22
C LYS A 11 12.03 2.65 -7.30
N GLU A 12 10.77 2.89 -7.68
CA GLU A 12 9.58 2.46 -6.93
C GLU A 12 9.44 0.94 -6.93
N TYR A 13 9.75 0.27 -8.04
CA TYR A 13 9.78 -1.18 -8.09
C TYR A 13 10.91 -1.74 -7.23
N GLN A 14 12.10 -1.14 -7.28
CA GLN A 14 13.22 -1.57 -6.42
C GLN A 14 12.87 -1.41 -4.94
N PHE A 15 12.26 -0.29 -4.55
CA PHE A 15 11.77 -0.08 -3.19
C PHE A 15 10.67 -1.08 -2.80
N ALA A 16 9.76 -1.44 -3.72
CA ALA A 16 8.76 -2.48 -3.46
C ALA A 16 9.40 -3.84 -3.16
N LYS A 17 10.51 -4.19 -3.82
CA LYS A 17 11.30 -5.40 -3.51
C LYS A 17 11.99 -5.31 -2.15
N GLU A 18 12.49 -4.15 -1.75
CA GLU A 18 13.03 -3.94 -0.39
C GLU A 18 11.95 -4.14 0.67
N VAL A 19 10.75 -3.59 0.46
CA VAL A 19 9.60 -3.80 1.35
C VAL A 19 9.22 -5.28 1.42
N GLU A 20 9.14 -5.98 0.28
CA GLU A 20 8.88 -7.43 0.24
C GLU A 20 9.92 -8.22 1.05
N ASN A 21 11.21 -7.90 0.89
CA ASN A 21 12.28 -8.55 1.64
C ASN A 21 12.17 -8.30 3.15
N MET A 22 11.82 -7.07 3.54
CA MET A 22 11.60 -6.72 4.96
C MET A 22 10.39 -7.45 5.54
N LEU A 23 9.26 -7.52 4.83
CA LEU A 23 8.05 -8.21 5.29
C LEU A 23 8.24 -9.74 5.34
N ASN A 24 9.05 -10.31 4.46
CA ASN A 24 9.40 -11.73 4.47
C ASN A 24 10.44 -12.10 5.56
N ASN A 25 10.98 -11.11 6.27
CA ASN A 25 11.89 -11.35 7.39
C ASN A 25 11.10 -11.65 8.68
N TYR A 26 11.32 -12.82 9.28
CA TYR A 26 10.67 -13.25 10.53
C TYR A 26 10.85 -12.28 11.72
N SER A 27 11.82 -11.36 11.65
CA SER A 27 12.06 -10.35 12.70
C SER A 27 11.29 -9.04 12.50
N PHE A 28 10.55 -8.87 11.40
CA PHE A 28 9.80 -7.64 11.16
C PHE A 28 8.56 -7.57 12.05
N ASN A 29 8.49 -6.53 12.88
CA ASN A 29 7.37 -6.31 13.79
C ASN A 29 6.46 -5.19 13.28
N HIS A 30 5.29 -5.60 12.75
CA HIS A 30 4.28 -4.70 12.21
C HIS A 30 3.80 -3.64 13.21
N SER A 31 3.64 -4.02 14.49
CA SER A 31 3.19 -3.10 15.55
C SER A 31 4.26 -2.04 15.85
N VAL A 32 5.53 -2.43 15.88
CA VAL A 32 6.65 -1.48 16.07
C VAL A 32 6.76 -0.54 14.88
N PHE A 33 6.63 -1.05 13.64
CA PHE A 33 6.62 -0.19 12.45
C PHE A 33 5.48 0.83 12.52
N ALA A 34 4.25 0.40 12.81
CA ALA A 34 3.09 1.29 12.93
C ALA A 34 3.27 2.34 14.04
N ALA A 35 3.82 1.94 15.20
CA ALA A 35 4.13 2.84 16.31
C ALA A 35 5.22 3.86 15.98
N SER A 36 6.03 3.63 14.95
CA SER A 36 7.07 4.56 14.50
C SER A 36 6.54 5.67 13.57
N ILE A 37 5.36 5.48 12.95
CA ILE A 37 4.77 6.46 12.01
C ILE A 37 4.60 7.86 12.61
N PRO A 38 4.14 8.05 13.86
CA PRO A 38 4.00 9.38 14.46
C PRO A 38 5.32 10.17 14.56
N PHE A 39 6.48 9.50 14.50
CA PHE A 39 7.79 10.13 14.55
C PHE A 39 8.29 10.61 13.18
N MET A 40 7.60 10.28 12.08
CA MET A 40 7.89 10.84 10.76
C MET A 40 7.45 12.30 10.68
N HIS A 41 8.07 13.09 9.79
CA HIS A 41 7.59 14.45 9.52
C HIS A 41 6.10 14.43 9.06
N PRO A 42 5.23 15.35 9.53
CA PRO A 42 3.78 15.30 9.23
C PRO A 42 3.44 15.22 7.74
N THR A 43 4.14 15.96 6.88
CA THR A 43 3.99 15.85 5.41
C THR A 43 4.28 14.44 4.90
N ILE A 44 5.28 13.77 5.45
CA ILE A 44 5.65 12.39 5.07
C ILE A 44 4.61 11.39 5.55
N GLN A 45 4.00 11.60 6.74
CA GLN A 45 2.88 10.79 7.20
C GLN A 45 1.70 10.85 6.19
N GLN A 46 1.39 12.03 5.66
CA GLN A 46 0.37 12.19 4.63
C GLN A 46 0.75 11.49 3.31
N LEU A 47 2.00 11.61 2.86
CA LEU A 47 2.48 10.92 1.67
C LEU A 47 2.45 9.39 1.85
N LEU A 48 2.80 8.89 3.03
CA LEU A 48 2.71 7.46 3.37
C LEU A 48 1.26 6.98 3.33
N TYR A 49 0.32 7.73 3.89
CA TYR A 49 -1.10 7.38 3.80
C TYR A 49 -1.59 7.33 2.36
N ARG A 50 -1.19 8.28 1.52
CA ARG A 50 -1.51 8.28 0.08
C ARG A 50 -0.92 7.06 -0.63
N LEU A 51 0.32 6.67 -0.28
CA LEU A 51 0.95 5.45 -0.78
C LEU A 51 0.13 4.20 -0.38
N ILE A 52 -0.23 4.06 0.90
CA ILE A 52 -1.05 2.95 1.40
C ILE A 52 -2.36 2.85 0.62
N ARG A 53 -3.04 3.97 0.37
CA ARG A 53 -4.28 3.98 -0.43
C ARG A 53 -4.06 3.51 -1.87
N LYS A 54 -2.94 3.87 -2.51
CA LYS A 54 -2.59 3.35 -3.84
C LYS A 54 -2.32 1.85 -3.80
N CYS A 55 -1.65 1.35 -2.76
CA CYS A 55 -1.43 -0.08 -2.55
C CYS A 55 -2.76 -0.83 -2.40
N LEU A 56 -3.69 -0.32 -1.58
CA LEU A 56 -5.02 -0.89 -1.39
C LEU A 56 -5.81 -0.98 -2.71
N LYS A 57 -5.73 0.05 -3.57
CA LYS A 57 -6.36 0.01 -4.90
C LYS A 57 -5.84 -1.13 -5.77
N VAL A 58 -4.53 -1.41 -5.73
CA VAL A 58 -3.94 -2.55 -6.46
C VAL A 58 -4.34 -3.88 -5.81
N MET A 59 -4.38 -3.95 -4.48
CA MET A 59 -4.77 -5.16 -3.76
C MET A 59 -6.24 -5.54 -4.01
N ALA A 60 -7.11 -4.54 -4.13
CA ALA A 60 -8.54 -4.64 -4.43
C ALA A 60 -8.86 -4.90 -5.91
N ASP A 61 -7.89 -4.80 -6.82
CA ASP A 61 -8.12 -4.99 -8.25
C ASP A 61 -8.49 -6.45 -8.57
N GLU A 62 -9.67 -6.65 -9.17
CA GLU A 62 -10.19 -7.95 -9.60
C GLU A 62 -9.36 -8.56 -10.74
N GLU A 63 -8.68 -7.74 -11.53
CA GLU A 63 -7.80 -8.21 -12.61
C GLU A 63 -6.43 -8.68 -12.07
N ARG A 64 -6.09 -8.34 -10.81
CA ARG A 64 -4.85 -8.79 -10.18
C ARG A 64 -4.96 -10.27 -9.84
N ARG A 65 -3.91 -11.03 -10.14
CA ARG A 65 -3.81 -12.41 -9.65
C ARG A 65 -3.72 -12.45 -8.11
N TYR A 66 -4.62 -13.22 -7.50
CA TYR A 66 -4.62 -13.57 -6.08
C TYR A 66 -5.02 -15.05 -5.92
N ASP A 67 -4.76 -15.63 -4.74
CA ASP A 67 -5.13 -17.00 -4.39
C ASP A 67 -5.67 -17.05 -2.96
N ASP A 68 -6.01 -18.24 -2.46
CA ASP A 68 -6.66 -18.37 -1.16
C ASP A 68 -5.81 -17.84 0.01
N ARG A 69 -4.48 -17.74 -0.14
CA ARG A 69 -3.59 -17.19 0.91
C ARG A 69 -3.78 -15.69 1.11
N ASN A 70 -4.15 -14.96 0.06
CA ASN A 70 -4.33 -13.51 0.11
C ASN A 70 -5.76 -13.05 -0.24
N ARG A 71 -6.70 -13.99 -0.40
CA ARG A 71 -8.13 -13.70 -0.63
C ARG A 71 -8.72 -12.78 0.43
N ALA A 72 -8.51 -13.07 1.71
CA ALA A 72 -9.03 -12.22 2.80
C ALA A 72 -8.54 -10.76 2.68
N SER A 73 -7.24 -10.57 2.41
CA SER A 73 -6.68 -9.21 2.21
C SER A 73 -7.18 -8.52 0.93
N HIS A 74 -7.58 -9.28 -0.09
CA HIS A 74 -8.20 -8.72 -1.30
C HIS A 74 -9.60 -8.19 -1.00
N GLU A 75 -10.46 -9.00 -0.39
CA GLU A 75 -11.83 -8.61 -0.04
C GLU A 75 -11.86 -7.42 0.94
N GLU A 76 -10.96 -7.42 1.93
CA GLU A 76 -10.86 -6.30 2.86
C GLU A 76 -10.37 -5.02 2.17
N ALA A 77 -9.36 -5.12 1.30
CA ALA A 77 -8.90 -3.98 0.52
C ALA A 77 -10.02 -3.43 -0.38
N LYS A 78 -10.81 -4.31 -0.99
CA LYS A 78 -11.96 -3.94 -1.81
C LYS A 78 -13.01 -3.17 -1.00
N ALA A 79 -13.42 -3.71 0.15
CA ALA A 79 -14.37 -3.03 1.04
C ALA A 79 -13.86 -1.66 1.50
N ILE A 80 -12.57 -1.52 1.82
CA ILE A 80 -11.97 -0.23 2.19
C ILE A 80 -12.02 0.76 1.01
N ILE A 81 -11.69 0.32 -0.20
CA ILE A 81 -11.69 1.18 -1.39
C ILE A 81 -13.11 1.61 -1.77
N GLU A 82 -14.10 0.72 -1.69
CA GLU A 82 -15.52 1.04 -1.90
C GLU A 82 -16.01 2.08 -0.88
N PHE A 83 -15.73 1.87 0.41
CA PHE A 83 -16.07 2.83 1.45
C PHE A 83 -15.42 4.20 1.19
N LEU A 84 -14.14 4.22 0.79
CA LEU A 84 -13.44 5.47 0.49
C LEU A 84 -14.01 6.15 -0.76
N ALA A 85 -14.44 5.42 -1.78
CA ALA A 85 -15.07 6.03 -2.97
C ALA A 85 -16.32 6.85 -2.60
N GLU A 86 -17.05 6.43 -1.57
CA GLU A 86 -18.25 7.10 -1.08
C GLU A 86 -17.95 8.18 -0.02
N ASN A 87 -16.90 8.00 0.80
CA ASN A 87 -16.68 8.77 2.03
C ASN A 87 -15.34 9.53 2.07
N GLU A 88 -14.58 9.55 0.99
CA GLU A 88 -13.23 10.13 0.96
C GLU A 88 -13.21 11.62 1.36
N ARG A 89 -12.24 11.95 2.22
CA ARG A 89 -11.88 13.35 2.52
C ARG A 89 -10.73 13.79 1.63
N TYR A 90 -10.73 15.07 1.25
CA TYR A 90 -9.61 15.67 0.53
C TYR A 90 -8.31 15.59 1.34
N ILE A 91 -7.26 15.10 0.69
CA ILE A 91 -5.89 15.10 1.23
C ILE A 91 -5.08 16.08 0.38
N PRO A 92 -4.60 17.19 0.95
CA PRO A 92 -3.80 18.16 0.21
C PRO A 92 -2.60 17.55 -0.50
N HIS A 93 -2.33 18.04 -1.71
CA HIS A 93 -1.01 17.92 -2.31
C HIS A 93 -0.14 19.00 -1.71
N ILE A 94 0.95 18.60 -1.05
CA ILE A 94 1.95 19.51 -0.47
C ILE A 94 3.16 19.52 -1.40
#